data_AF-A0A645HDI9-F1
#
_entry.id   AF-A0A645HDI9-F1
#
_cell.length_a   1.000
_cell.length_b   1.000
_cell.length_c   1.000
_cell.angle_alpha   90.00
_cell.angle_beta   90.00
_cell.angle_gamma   90.00
#
_symmetry.space_group_name_H-M   'P 1'
#
loop_
_entity.id
_entity.type
_entity.pdbx_description
1 polymer ?
#
loop_
_entity_poly.entity_id
_entity_poly.type
_entity_poly.pdbx_seq_one_letter_code
_entity_poly.pdbx_strand_id
1 'polypeptide(L)' 'MDEAEYCNRVSIMVDGRIDALDTPAELRRQFNADTMDKVFRQLARKAERGD' A
#
# COMPACT_ATOMS: atom_id res chain seq x y z
N MET A 1 5.06 -8.29 3.39
CA MET A 1 4.25 -7.30 4.15
C MET A 1 3.05 -8.05 4.69
N ASP A 2 3.33 -9.07 5.49
CA ASP A 2 2.44 -10.23 5.60
C ASP A 2 1.44 -10.02 6.75
N GLU A 3 1.85 -9.25 7.74
CA GLU A 3 1.03 -8.79 8.85
C GLU A 3 -0.12 -7.89 8.41
N ALA A 4 0.11 -7.08 7.36
CA ALA A 4 -0.88 -6.17 6.80
C ALA A 4 -2.09 -6.93 6.21
N GLU A 5 -1.95 -8.21 5.86
CA GLU A 5 -3.05 -9.00 5.31
C GLU A 5 -4.08 -9.41 6.37
N TYR A 6 -3.71 -9.39 7.66
CA TYR A 6 -4.62 -9.73 8.76
C TYR A 6 -5.38 -8.51 9.31
N CYS A 7 -5.03 -7.30 8.88
CA CYS A 7 -5.67 -6.08 9.35
C CYS A 7 -7.06 -5.92 8.73
N ASN A 8 -8.02 -5.37 9.49
CA ASN A 8 -9.32 -5.01 8.93
C ASN A 8 -9.19 -3.92 7.85
N ARG A 9 -8.26 -2.98 8.03
CA ARG A 9 -7.92 -1.91 7.08
C ARG A 9 -6.44 -1.57 7.19
N VAL A 10 -5.87 -1.07 6.10
CA VAL A 10 -4.47 -0.66 6.00
C VAL A 10 -4.44 0.74 5.38
N SER A 11 -3.76 1.67 6.04
CA SER A 11 -3.32 2.93 5.43
C SER A 11 -1.90 2.78 4.90
N ILE A 12 -1.64 3.31 3.72
CA ILE A 12 -0.30 3.41 3.14
C ILE A 12 0.00 4.88 2.92
N MET A 13 1.12 5.32 3.49
CA MET A 13 1.58 6.70 3.41
C MET A 13 2.73 6.85 2.43
N VAL A 14 2.72 7.93 1.66
CA VAL A 14 3.77 8.37 0.74
C VAL A 14 4.01 9.85 1.00
N ASP A 15 5.27 10.24 1.24
CA ASP A 15 5.70 11.62 1.49
C ASP A 15 4.86 12.34 2.56
N GLY A 16 4.59 11.64 3.67
CA GLY A 16 3.84 12.16 4.81
C GLY A 16 2.34 12.30 4.60
N ARG A 17 1.78 11.77 3.49
CA ARG A 17 0.35 11.79 3.17
C ARG A 17 -0.20 10.39 2.97
N ILE A 18 -1.46 10.18 3.31
CA ILE A 18 -2.15 8.91 3.03
C ILE A 18 -2.46 8.85 1.53
N ASP A 19 -1.82 7.93 0.81
CA ASP A 19 -2.06 7.72 -0.63
C ASP A 19 -3.09 6.61 -0.88
N ALA A 20 -3.22 5.65 0.05
CA ALA A 20 -4.22 4.60 -0.01
C ALA A 20 -4.73 4.22 1.39
N LEU A 21 -6.03 3.92 1.51
CA LEU A 21 -6.65 3.46 2.75
C LEU A 21 -7.86 2.58 2.46
N ASP A 22 -7.73 1.28 2.64
CA ASP A 22 -8.83 0.33 2.46
C ASP A 22 -8.54 -1.02 3.16
N THR A 23 -9.41 -2.00 2.99
CA THR A 23 -9.14 -3.41 3.35
C THR A 23 -7.99 -3.97 2.49
N PRO A 24 -7.21 -4.96 2.98
CA PRO A 24 -6.16 -5.58 2.18
C PRO A 24 -6.65 -6.16 0.85
N ALA A 25 -7.86 -6.74 0.85
CA ALA A 25 -8.48 -7.29 -0.35
C ALA A 25 -8.78 -6.21 -1.40
N GLU A 26 -9.36 -5.08 -0.99
CA GLU A 26 -9.66 -3.98 -1.90
C GLU A 26 -8.39 -3.28 -2.39
N LEU A 27 -7.37 -3.11 -1.53
CA LEU A 27 -6.09 -2.57 -1.97
C LEU A 27 -5.44 -3.46 -3.04
N ARG A 28 -5.41 -4.78 -2.84
CA ARG A 28 -4.93 -5.72 -3.87
C ARG A 28 -5.70 -5.59 -5.19
N ARG A 29 -7.03 -5.44 -5.12
CA ARG A 29 -7.88 -5.25 -6.31
C ARG A 29 -7.60 -3.92 -7.03
N GLN A 30 -7.52 -2.82 -6.29
CA GLN A 30 -7.29 -1.47 -6.83
C GLN A 30 -5.93 -1.36 -7.52
N PHE A 31 -4.91 -2.02 -6.99
CA PHE A 31 -3.54 -1.99 -7.51
C PHE A 31 -3.17 -3.21 -8.37
N ASN A 32 -4.15 -4.04 -8.74
CA ASN A 32 -3.99 -5.26 -9.54
C ASN A 32 -2.78 -6.11 -9.07
N ALA A 33 -2.76 -6.42 -7.78
CA ALA A 33 -1.63 -7.01 -7.09
C ALA A 33 -2.04 -8.26 -6.31
N ASP A 34 -1.24 -9.32 -6.39
CA ASP A 34 -1.54 -10.58 -5.71
C ASP A 34 -1.27 -10.53 -4.19
N THR A 35 -0.43 -9.58 -3.74
CA THR A 35 0.01 -9.48 -2.34
C THR A 35 0.11 -8.02 -1.90
N MET A 36 -0.01 -7.78 -0.59
CA MET A 36 0.19 -6.44 -0.02
C MET A 36 1.62 -5.91 -0.24
N ASP A 37 2.63 -6.78 -0.36
CA ASP A 37 4.00 -6.38 -0.71
C ASP A 37 4.07 -5.73 -2.10
N LYS A 38 3.36 -6.30 -3.08
CA LYS A 38 3.28 -5.71 -4.43
C LYS A 38 2.57 -4.36 -4.41
N VAL A 39 1.49 -4.23 -3.65
CA VAL A 39 0.78 -2.93 -3.47
C VAL A 39 1.74 -1.88 -2.91
N PHE A 40 2.46 -2.22 -1.83
CA PHE A 40 3.41 -1.32 -1.21
C PHE A 40 4.53 -0.90 -2.18
N ARG A 41 5.13 -1.84 -2.93
CA ARG A 41 6.18 -1.51 -3.91
C ARG A 41 5.71 -0.59 -5.03
N GLN A 42 4.45 -0.71 -5.47
CA GLN A 42 3.88 0.20 -6.46
C GLN A 42 3.72 1.61 -5.90
N LEU A 43 3.23 1.73 -4.67
CA LEU A 43 3.03 3.00 -3.99
C LEU A 43 4.34 3.68 -3.59
N ALA A 44 5.29 2.93 -3.05
CA ALA A 44 6.60 3.45 -2.63
C ALA A 44 7.45 3.98 -3.81
N ARG A 45 7.17 3.56 -5.04
CA ARG A 45 7.82 4.13 -6.24
C ARG A 45 7.38 5.57 -6.54
N LYS A 46 6.24 6.01 -6.00
CA LYS A 46 5.77 7.39 -6.13
C LYS A 46 6.48 8.35 -5.18
N ALA A 47 7.15 7.84 -4.15
CA ALA A 47 7.80 8.67 -3.14
C ALA A 47 8.93 9.52 -3.75
N GLU A 48 8.93 10.82 -3.45
CA GLU A 48 10.05 11.69 -3.78
C GLU A 48 11.26 11.30 -2.92
N ARG A 49 12.35 10.89 -3.58
CA ARG A 49 13.63 10.67 -2.91
C ARG A 49 14.36 12.00 -2.86
N GLY A 50 14.41 12.62 -1.69
CA GLY A 50 15.32 13.73 -1.45
C GLY A 50 16.77 13.24 -1.52
N ASP A 51 17.59 13.92 -2.32
CA ASP A 51 19.05 13.83 -2.27
C ASP A 51 19.61 14.51 -1.01
#